data_AF-E1Z9X9-F1
#
_entry.id   AF-E1Z9X9-F1
#
_cell.length_a   1.000
_cell.length_b   1.000
_cell.length_c   1.000
_cell.angle_alpha   90.00
_cell.angle_beta   90.00
_cell.angle_gamma   90.00
#
_symmetry.space_group_name_H-M   'P 1'
#
loop_
_entity.id
_entity.type
_entity.pdbx_description
1 polymer ?
#
loop_
_entity_poly.entity_id
_entity_poly.type
_entity_poly.pdbx_seq_one_letter_code
_entity_poly.pdbx_strand_id
1 'polypeptide(L)'
;CHICTADAMRHSAGHEWEERLNEELAAAGVAFWTENQLRSRGYHKTPDARLQASCVPIAVQGRIVNWIDSKATFGDDKLHRQQTVEQYERYVNRFGPGLVIYWHGYIADLNKV
;
A
#
# COMPACT_ATOMS: atom_id res chain seq x y z
N CYS A 1 9.74 27.81 -10.87
CA CYS A 1 10.17 26.47 -10.41
C CYS A 1 8.97 25.52 -10.56
N HIS A 2 8.88 24.75 -11.66
CA HIS A 2 7.71 23.94 -12.02
C HIS A 2 7.63 22.57 -11.30
N ILE A 3 8.64 22.23 -10.50
CA ILE A 3 8.78 20.90 -9.86
C ILE A 3 7.86 20.77 -8.63
N CYS A 4 7.60 21.86 -7.90
CA CYS A 4 6.78 21.84 -6.68
C CYS A 4 5.30 21.50 -6.93
N THR A 5 4.74 21.93 -8.08
CA THR A 5 3.32 21.71 -8.38
C THR A 5 3.01 20.27 -8.76
N ALA A 6 3.91 19.61 -9.49
CA ALA A 6 3.75 18.21 -9.90
C ALA A 6 3.87 17.25 -8.71
N ASP A 7 4.73 17.55 -7.74
CA ASP A 7 4.84 16.75 -6.52
C ASP A 7 3.65 16.97 -5.59
N ALA A 8 3.15 18.21 -5.46
CA ALA A 8 1.92 18.49 -4.73
C ALA A 8 0.70 17.80 -5.35
N MET A 9 0.55 17.83 -6.68
CA MET A 9 -0.54 17.13 -7.37
C MET A 9 -0.45 15.60 -7.21
N ARG A 10 0.76 15.03 -7.27
CA ARG A 10 0.98 13.60 -7.01
C ARG A 10 0.65 13.21 -5.58
N HIS A 11 0.95 14.08 -4.61
CA HIS A 11 0.64 13.85 -3.21
C HIS A 11 -0.87 13.95 -2.93
N SER A 12 -1.55 14.95 -3.49
CA SER A 12 -3.01 15.09 -3.41
C SER A 12 -3.73 13.91 -4.07
N ALA A 13 -3.28 13.48 -5.24
CA ALA A 13 -3.83 12.29 -5.88
C ALA A 13 -3.60 11.03 -5.03
N GLY A 14 -2.41 10.85 -4.45
CA GLY A 14 -2.12 9.74 -3.53
C GLY A 14 -3.12 9.66 -2.37
N HIS A 15 -3.40 10.80 -1.74
CA HIS A 15 -4.34 10.88 -0.62
C HIS A 15 -5.76 10.47 -1.00
N GLU A 16 -6.27 10.89 -2.16
CA GLU A 16 -7.61 10.49 -2.64
C GLU A 16 -7.72 8.97 -2.82
N TRP A 17 -6.67 8.34 -3.33
CA TRP A 17 -6.62 6.89 -3.53
C TRP A 17 -6.46 6.10 -2.22
N GLU A 18 -5.75 6.65 -1.25
CA GLU A 18 -5.66 6.09 0.11
C GLU A 18 -7.00 6.18 0.86
N GLU A 19 -7.70 7.32 0.74
CA GLU A 19 -9.05 7.47 1.27
C GLU A 19 -10.00 6.45 0.65
N ARG A 20 -9.96 6.28 -0.67
CA ARG A 20 -10.73 5.26 -1.37
C ARG A 20 -10.39 3.85 -0.87
N LEU A 21 -9.12 3.52 -0.68
CA LEU A 21 -8.72 2.22 -0.10
C LEU A 21 -9.36 2.02 1.28
N ASN A 22 -9.33 3.05 2.12
CA ASN A 22 -9.90 2.98 3.47
C ASN A 22 -11.42 2.77 3.44
N GLU A 23 -12.13 3.43 2.53
CA GLU A 23 -13.57 3.24 2.32
C GLU A 23 -13.90 1.81 1.88
N GLU A 24 -13.18 1.26 0.91
CA GLU A 24 -13.39 -0.11 0.41
C GLU A 24 -13.11 -1.16 1.50
N LEU A 25 -12.03 -0.97 2.29
CA LEU A 25 -11.73 -1.85 3.42
C LEU A 25 -12.80 -1.77 4.52
N ALA A 26 -13.29 -0.57 4.83
CA ALA A 26 -14.37 -0.37 5.80
C ALA A 26 -15.68 -1.00 5.32
N ALA A 27 -16.02 -0.83 4.04
CA ALA A 27 -17.19 -1.44 3.40
C ALA A 27 -17.11 -2.98 3.41
N ALA A 28 -15.91 -3.54 3.23
CA ALA A 28 -15.66 -4.97 3.35
C ALA A 28 -15.66 -5.50 4.80
N GLY A 29 -15.85 -4.63 5.81
CA GLY A 29 -15.84 -5.00 7.23
C GLY A 29 -14.46 -5.41 7.74
N VAL A 30 -13.39 -4.97 7.07
CA VAL A 30 -12.01 -5.30 7.42
C VAL A 30 -11.54 -4.34 8.50
N ALA A 31 -10.96 -4.87 9.57
CA ALA A 31 -10.28 -4.05 10.56
C ALA A 31 -8.84 -3.76 10.10
N PHE A 32 -8.49 -2.48 9.96
CA PHE A 32 -7.15 -2.05 9.58
C PHE A 32 -6.67 -0.87 10.42
N TRP A 33 -5.37 -0.59 10.37
CA TRP A 33 -4.74 0.63 10.86
C TRP A 33 -4.35 1.47 9.65
N THR A 34 -4.76 2.74 9.64
CA THR A 34 -4.31 3.70 8.62
C THR A 34 -2.85 4.10 8.84
N GLU A 35 -2.20 4.61 7.80
CA GLU A 35 -0.86 5.17 7.88
C GLU A 35 -0.74 6.19 9.04
N ASN A 36 -1.72 7.10 9.17
CA ASN A 36 -1.76 8.09 10.25
C ASN A 36 -1.79 7.47 11.65
N GLN A 37 -2.55 6.39 11.85
CA GLN A 37 -2.58 5.67 13.12
C GLN A 37 -1.29 4.89 13.41
N LEU A 38 -0.61 4.40 12.37
CA LEU A 38 0.69 3.75 12.52
C LEU A 38 1.77 4.78 12.86
N ARG A 39 1.77 5.93 12.19
CA ARG A 39 2.67 7.05 12.45
C ARG A 39 2.48 7.62 13.86
N SER A 40 1.24 7.76 14.33
CA SER A 40 0.96 8.21 15.71
C SER A 40 1.47 7.21 16.78
N ARG A 41 1.67 5.95 16.41
CA ARG A 41 2.25 4.90 17.25
C ARG A 41 3.78 4.83 17.19
N GLY A 42 4.43 5.77 16.49
CA GLY A 42 5.88 5.87 16.40
C GLY A 42 6.53 5.04 15.29
N TYR A 43 5.77 4.61 14.28
CA TYR A 43 6.34 3.91 13.13
C TYR A 43 6.83 4.91 12.08
N HIS A 44 8.09 4.81 11.67
CA HIS A 44 8.75 5.74 10.72
C HIS A 44 8.61 5.36 9.23
N LYS A 45 8.25 4.12 8.94
CA LYS A 45 7.96 3.62 7.58
C LYS A 45 6.74 2.71 7.70
N THR A 46 5.63 3.14 7.12
CA THR A 46 4.30 2.57 7.36
C THR A 46 3.62 2.29 6.03
N PRO A 47 3.02 1.11 5.84
CA PRO A 47 2.12 0.89 4.72
C PRO A 47 0.85 1.74 4.88
N ASP A 48 0.19 2.05 3.78
CA ASP A 48 -1.03 2.87 3.76
C ASP A 48 -2.13 2.26 4.63
N ALA A 49 -2.27 0.93 4.58
CA ALA A 49 -3.16 0.18 5.44
C ALA A 49 -2.46 -1.07 5.99
N ARG A 50 -2.50 -1.25 7.32
CA ARG A 50 -2.11 -2.51 7.96
C ARG A 50 -3.34 -3.24 8.45
N LEU A 51 -3.54 -4.47 8.00
CA LEU A 51 -4.67 -5.28 8.41
C LEU A 51 -4.45 -5.75 9.86
N GLN A 52 -5.50 -5.68 10.68
CA GLN A 52 -5.43 -6.10 12.07
C GLN A 52 -5.52 -7.62 12.12
N ALA A 53 -4.54 -8.27 12.76
CA ALA A 53 -4.53 -9.73 12.91
C ALA A 53 -5.75 -10.27 13.70
N SER A 54 -6.52 -9.40 14.35
CA SER A 54 -7.77 -9.72 15.06
C SER A 54 -8.99 -9.86 14.14
N CYS A 55 -8.90 -9.53 12.85
CA CYS A 55 -9.96 -9.83 11.88
C CYS A 55 -9.64 -11.07 11.03
N VAL A 56 -10.64 -11.56 10.29
CA VAL A 56 -10.48 -12.71 9.37
C VAL A 56 -9.36 -12.39 8.37
N PRO A 57 -8.39 -13.31 8.16
CA PRO A 57 -7.30 -13.08 7.23
C PRO A 57 -7.86 -12.90 5.81
N ILE A 58 -7.53 -11.78 5.17
CA ILE A 58 -7.88 -11.55 3.78
C ILE A 58 -6.93 -12.38 2.92
N ALA A 59 -7.50 -13.25 2.10
CA ALA A 59 -6.77 -13.99 1.09
C ALA A 59 -7.10 -13.44 -0.29
N VAL A 60 -6.09 -12.96 -1.01
CA VAL A 60 -6.21 -12.57 -2.41
C VAL A 60 -5.50 -13.64 -3.23
N GLN A 61 -6.24 -14.30 -4.13
CA GLN A 61 -5.71 -15.39 -4.97
C GLN A 61 -5.01 -16.51 -4.15
N GLY A 62 -5.54 -16.81 -2.95
CA GLY A 62 -4.98 -17.84 -2.06
C GLY A 62 -3.74 -17.41 -1.26
N ARG A 63 -3.30 -16.14 -1.37
CA ARG A 63 -2.21 -15.58 -0.58
C ARG A 63 -2.76 -14.70 0.53
N ILE A 64 -2.30 -14.91 1.76
CA ILE A 64 -2.68 -14.10 2.92
C ILE A 64 -2.07 -12.70 2.76
N VAL A 65 -2.88 -11.68 3.00
CA VAL A 65 -2.46 -10.28 2.98
C VAL A 65 -2.52 -9.74 4.42
N ASN A 66 -1.44 -9.12 4.89
CA ASN A 66 -1.36 -8.49 6.21
C ASN A 66 -1.19 -6.96 6.17
N TRP A 67 -0.77 -6.44 5.02
CA TRP A 67 -0.62 -5.01 4.77
C TRP A 67 -0.90 -4.71 3.31
N ILE A 68 -1.38 -3.51 3.05
CA ILE A 68 -1.70 -3.00 1.72
C ILE A 68 -0.98 -1.66 1.55
N ASP A 69 -0.28 -1.52 0.43
CA ASP A 69 0.38 -0.30 0.00
C ASP A 69 -0.18 0.09 -1.38
N SER A 70 -0.77 1.27 -1.47
CA SER A 70 -1.52 1.74 -2.62
C SER A 70 -0.76 2.83 -3.36
N LYS A 71 -0.78 2.76 -4.68
CA LYS A 71 0.00 3.65 -5.53
C LYS A 71 -0.86 4.23 -6.61
N ALA A 72 -1.00 5.55 -6.56
CA ALA A 72 -1.61 6.39 -7.59
C ALA A 72 -0.72 6.53 -8.85
N THR A 73 0.08 5.52 -9.16
CA THR A 73 1.02 5.52 -10.29
C THR A 73 0.92 4.23 -11.07
N PHE A 74 1.46 4.22 -12.29
CA PHE A 74 1.62 3.00 -13.06
C PHE A 74 2.75 2.14 -12.49
N GLY A 75 2.50 0.84 -12.32
CA GLY A 75 3.48 -0.13 -11.82
C GLY A 75 4.41 -0.62 -12.92
N ASP A 76 5.64 -0.08 -12.95
CA ASP A 76 6.75 -0.60 -13.75
C ASP A 76 7.67 -1.50 -12.89
N ASP A 77 8.26 -2.53 -13.51
CA ASP A 77 9.09 -3.54 -12.84
C ASP A 77 10.31 -2.92 -12.15
N LYS A 78 10.95 -1.95 -12.80
CA LYS A 78 12.12 -1.25 -12.24
C LYS A 78 11.75 -0.48 -10.96
N LEU A 79 10.66 0.27 -10.99
CA LEU A 79 10.19 1.05 -9.85
C LEU A 79 9.74 0.13 -8.70
N HIS A 80 9.01 -0.93 -9.02
CA HIS A 80 8.56 -1.90 -8.02
C HIS A 80 9.75 -2.55 -7.31
N ARG A 81 10.76 -3.04 -8.05
CA ARG A 81 11.96 -3.65 -7.44
C ARG A 81 12.72 -2.70 -6.53
N GLN A 82 12.86 -1.44 -6.94
CA GLN A 82 13.50 -0.42 -6.09
C GLN A 82 12.74 -0.24 -4.77
N GLN A 83 11.42 -0.14 -4.84
CA GLN A 83 10.57 -0.01 -3.65
C GLN A 83 10.53 -1.28 -2.80
N THR A 84 10.67 -2.45 -3.40
CA THR A 84 10.81 -3.72 -2.69
C THR A 84 12.00 -3.69 -1.74
N VAL A 85 13.18 -3.35 -2.26
CA VAL A 85 14.43 -3.30 -1.48
C VAL A 85 14.39 -2.18 -0.44
N GLU A 86 13.84 -1.03 -0.78
CA GLU A 86 13.87 0.14 0.11
C GLU A 86 12.82 0.09 1.24
N GLN A 87 11.68 -0.56 0.99
CA GLN A 87 10.49 -0.50 1.84
C GLN A 87 9.82 -1.86 2.06
N TYR A 88 9.38 -2.55 1.01
CA TYR A 88 8.48 -3.70 1.18
C TYR A 88 9.12 -4.87 1.92
N GLU A 89 10.42 -5.14 1.73
CA GLU A 89 11.14 -6.17 2.51
C GLU A 89 11.00 -5.95 4.01
N ARG A 90 10.96 -4.68 4.46
CA ARG A 90 10.78 -4.34 5.88
C ARG A 90 9.37 -4.64 6.35
N TYR A 91 8.37 -4.43 5.50
CA TYR A 91 6.97 -4.77 5.80
C TYR A 91 6.79 -6.28 5.85
N VAL A 92 7.35 -7.01 4.88
CA VAL A 92 7.33 -8.48 4.85
C VAL A 92 7.98 -9.07 6.09
N ASN A 93 9.17 -8.59 6.45
CA ASN A 93 9.89 -9.08 7.63
C ASN A 93 9.17 -8.79 8.95
N ARG A 94 8.36 -7.73 9.02
CA ARG A 94 7.70 -7.29 10.27
C ARG A 94 6.27 -7.76 10.42
N PHE A 95 5.53 -7.83 9.31
CA PHE A 95 4.10 -8.06 9.29
C PHE A 95 3.69 -9.28 8.44
N GLY A 96 4.64 -9.92 7.76
CA GLY A 96 4.38 -11.04 6.86
C GLY A 96 3.95 -10.58 5.46
N PRO A 97 3.39 -11.48 4.63
CA PRO A 97 3.03 -11.17 3.25
C PRO A 97 2.02 -10.02 3.18
N GLY A 98 2.08 -9.24 2.10
CA GLY A 98 1.19 -8.12 1.86
C GLY A 98 0.89 -7.92 0.38
N LEU A 99 0.21 -6.83 0.07
CA LEU A 99 -0.33 -6.51 -1.24
C LEU A 99 0.07 -5.10 -1.64
N VAL A 100 0.44 -4.92 -2.91
CA VAL A 100 0.64 -3.60 -3.51
C VAL A 100 -0.43 -3.38 -4.56
N ILE A 101 -1.15 -2.27 -4.49
CA ILE A 101 -2.20 -1.90 -5.44
C ILE A 101 -1.71 -0.76 -6.32
N TYR A 102 -1.72 -0.95 -7.63
CA TYR A 102 -1.43 0.10 -8.61
C TYR A 102 -2.72 0.56 -9.29
N TRP A 103 -3.19 1.77 -8.96
CA TRP A 103 -4.49 2.27 -9.42
C TRP A 103 -4.54 2.59 -10.93
N HIS A 104 -3.41 2.97 -11.52
CA HIS A 104 -3.32 3.26 -12.96
C HIS A 104 -2.90 2.05 -13.80
N GLY A 105 -2.83 0.86 -13.21
CA GLY A 105 -2.39 -0.38 -13.86
C GLY A 105 -0.90 -0.68 -13.66
N TYR A 106 -0.47 -1.86 -14.11
CA TYR A 106 0.89 -2.36 -13.94
C TYR A 106 1.29 -3.32 -15.08
N ILE A 107 2.59 -3.51 -15.30
CA ILE A 107 3.11 -4.47 -16.29
C ILE A 107 2.87 -5.90 -15.81
N ALA A 108 2.28 -6.75 -16.66
CA ALA A 108 1.88 -8.13 -16.32
C ALA A 108 2.98 -9.01 -15.71
N ASP A 109 4.26 -8.73 -16.01
CA ASP A 109 5.39 -9.45 -15.42
C ASP A 109 5.52 -9.26 -13.90
N LEU A 110 4.94 -8.19 -13.33
CA LEU A 110 4.85 -8.00 -11.87
C LEU A 110 3.88 -8.99 -11.20
N ASN A 111 2.96 -9.60 -11.95
CA ASN A 111 2.01 -10.58 -11.39
C ASN A 111 2.63 -11.97 -11.16
N LYS A 112 3.91 -12.17 -11.53
CA LYS A 112 4.57 -13.49 -11.52
C LYS A 112 5.32 -13.82 -10.23
N VAL A 113 5.16 -13.02 -9.16
CA VAL A 113 5.86 -13.20 -7.88
C VAL A 113 4.95 -13.88 -6.86
#